data_AF-A0A256HPA5-F1
#
_entry.id   AF-A0A256HPA5-F1
#
_cell.length_a   1.000
_cell.length_b   1.000
_cell.length_c   1.000
_cell.angle_alpha   90.00
_cell.angle_beta   90.00
_cell.angle_gamma   90.00
#
_symmetry.space_group_name_H-M   'P 1'
#
loop_
_entity.id
_entity.type
_entity.pdbx_description
1 polymer ?
#
loop_
_entity_poly.entity_id
_entity_poly.type
_entity_poly.pdbx_seq_one_letter_code
_entity_poly.pdbx_strand_id
1 'polypeptide(L)'
;ASMGPRRSISALIPSFAIAQTAVAFGIPVSFNEIIVSAIVGAGYAAGDAGVSRAKMGYTVFAWIGSLVGSLALGYGIYSAVQFVL
;
A
#
# COMPACT_ATOMS: atom_id res chain seq x y z
N ALA A 1 11.55 -15.65 -0.69
CA ALA A 1 12.19 -15.40 -1.99
C ALA A 1 12.65 -13.94 -2.00
N SER A 2 13.95 -13.68 -2.05
CA SER A 2 14.45 -12.31 -2.23
C SER A 2 14.31 -11.93 -3.71
N MET A 3 14.01 -10.66 -3.96
CA MET A 3 13.97 -10.14 -5.32
C MET A 3 15.41 -9.97 -5.82
N GLY A 4 15.71 -10.47 -7.02
CA GLY A 4 16.98 -10.20 -7.67
C GLY A 4 17.17 -8.70 -7.95
N PRO A 5 18.41 -8.19 -8.08
CA PRO A 5 18.70 -6.77 -8.21
C PRO A 5 17.91 -6.05 -9.31
N ARG A 6 17.76 -6.69 -10.49
CA ARG A 6 17.00 -6.14 -11.62
C ARG A 6 15.53 -5.91 -11.30
N ARG A 7 14.92 -6.82 -10.53
CA ARG A 7 13.50 -6.72 -10.12
C ARG A 7 13.30 -5.68 -9.01
N SER A 8 14.29 -5.54 -8.13
CA SER A 8 14.29 -4.50 -7.11
C SER A 8 14.30 -3.12 -7.77
N ILE A 9 15.24 -2.90 -8.71
CA ILE A 9 15.34 -1.64 -9.47
C ILE A 9 14.05 -1.33 -10.23
N SER A 10 13.47 -2.33 -10.92
CA SER A 10 12.22 -2.15 -11.67
C SER A 10 11.02 -1.82 -10.79
N ALA A 11 11.05 -2.14 -9.49
CA ALA A 11 9.99 -1.74 -8.55
C ALA A 11 10.28 -0.37 -7.93
N LEU A 12 11.53 -0.11 -7.53
CA LEU A 12 11.92 1.08 -6.77
C LEU A 12 11.92 2.36 -7.61
N ILE A 13 12.45 2.34 -8.84
CA ILE A 13 12.52 3.55 -9.68
C ILE A 13 11.13 4.09 -10.02
N PRO A 14 10.17 3.27 -10.51
CA PRO A 14 8.82 3.76 -10.77
C PRO A 14 8.12 4.24 -9.50
N SER A 15 8.30 3.53 -8.37
CA SER A 15 7.72 3.93 -7.09
C SER A 15 8.22 5.30 -6.64
N PHE A 16 9.51 5.55 -6.79
CA PHE A 16 10.11 6.86 -6.53
C PHE A 16 9.51 7.93 -7.44
N ALA A 17 9.42 7.69 -8.75
CA ALA A 17 8.86 8.65 -9.69
C ALA A 17 7.40 9.03 -9.34
N ILE A 18 6.57 8.05 -8.97
CA ILE A 18 5.18 8.29 -8.54
C ILE A 18 5.16 9.09 -7.23
N ALA A 19 5.95 8.70 -6.23
CA ALA A 19 6.01 9.39 -4.95
C ALA A 19 6.48 10.84 -5.09
N GLN A 20 7.52 11.08 -5.89
CA GLN A 20 8.02 12.44 -6.15
C GLN A 20 7.01 13.29 -6.92
N THR A 21 6.26 12.69 -7.84
CA THR A 21 5.18 13.38 -8.54
C THR A 21 4.10 13.80 -7.56
N ALA A 22 3.65 12.90 -6.67
CA ALA A 22 2.66 13.22 -5.65
C ALA A 22 3.14 14.32 -4.69
N VAL A 23 4.41 14.25 -4.25
CA VAL A 23 5.04 15.28 -3.41
C VAL A 23 5.08 16.62 -4.13
N ALA A 24 5.45 16.66 -5.41
CA ALA A 24 5.48 17.89 -6.20
C ALA A 24 4.10 18.57 -6.30
N PHE A 25 3.03 17.77 -6.32
CA PHE A 25 1.65 18.27 -6.32
C PHE A 25 1.04 18.45 -4.91
N GLY A 26 1.77 18.14 -3.84
CA GLY A 26 1.26 18.22 -2.46
C GLY A 26 0.16 17.20 -2.14
N ILE A 27 0.09 16.09 -2.90
CA ILE A 27 -0.92 15.05 -2.72
C ILE A 27 -0.40 14.04 -1.68
N PRO A 28 -1.08 13.85 -0.53
CA PRO A 28 -0.70 12.81 0.41
C PRO A 28 -0.95 11.43 -0.20
N VAL A 29 0.07 10.58 -0.21
CA VAL A 29 0.02 9.23 -0.78
C VAL A 29 0.63 8.19 0.15
N SER A 30 0.18 6.94 0.02
CA SER A 30 0.74 5.79 0.73
C SER A 30 1.93 5.21 -0.03
N PHE A 31 3.16 5.46 0.46
CA PHE A 31 4.36 4.86 -0.14
C PHE A 31 4.34 3.32 -0.07
N ASN A 32 3.72 2.76 0.98
CA ASN A 32 3.55 1.31 1.12
C ASN A 32 2.72 0.73 -0.02
N GLU A 33 1.60 1.35 -0.38
CA GLU A 33 0.76 0.89 -1.49
C GLU A 33 1.48 1.01 -2.83
N ILE A 34 2.19 2.12 -3.06
CA ILE A 34 2.96 2.35 -4.29
C ILE A 34 4.02 1.25 -4.46
N ILE A 35 4.87 1.02 -3.44
CA ILE A 35 5.97 0.04 -3.50
C ILE A 35 5.44 -1.38 -3.65
N VAL A 36 4.44 -1.77 -2.87
CA VAL A 36 3.89 -3.13 -2.95
C VAL A 36 3.26 -3.38 -4.32
N SER A 37 2.54 -2.40 -4.87
CA SER A 37 1.96 -2.48 -6.22
C SER A 37 3.04 -2.60 -7.29
N ALA A 38 4.13 -1.83 -7.18
CA ALA A 38 5.26 -1.90 -8.11
C ALA A 38 6.01 -3.25 -8.02
N ILE A 39 6.16 -3.82 -6.81
CA ILE A 39 6.73 -5.16 -6.61
C ILE A 39 5.89 -6.23 -7.32
N VAL A 40 4.57 -6.17 -7.16
CA VAL A 40 3.63 -7.09 -7.82
C VAL A 40 3.70 -6.91 -9.34
N GLY A 41 3.67 -5.68 -9.84
CA GLY A 41 3.79 -5.38 -11.27
C GLY A 41 5.10 -5.88 -11.88
N ALA A 42 6.23 -5.65 -11.20
CA ALA A 42 7.54 -6.19 -11.60
C ALA A 42 7.57 -7.72 -11.59
N GLY A 43 6.82 -8.37 -10.69
CA GLY A 43 6.64 -9.83 -10.66
C GLY A 43 5.87 -10.34 -11.87
N TYR A 44 4.75 -9.70 -12.22
CA TYR A 44 3.97 -10.05 -13.41
C TYR A 44 4.75 -9.84 -14.71
N ALA A 45 5.46 -8.70 -14.84
CA ALA A 45 6.31 -8.41 -15.99
C ALA A 45 7.44 -9.43 -16.18
N ALA A 46 7.87 -10.09 -15.10
CA ALA A 46 8.89 -11.14 -15.12
C ALA A 46 8.31 -12.57 -15.30
N GLY A 47 7.05 -12.70 -15.74
CA GLY A 47 6.39 -14.01 -15.95
C GLY A 47 5.79 -14.61 -14.67
N ASP A 48 5.14 -13.78 -13.85
CA ASP A 48 4.46 -14.17 -12.60
C ASP A 48 5.39 -14.73 -11.50
N ALA A 49 6.70 -14.53 -11.66
CA ALA A 49 7.71 -15.10 -10.77
C ALA A 49 7.63 -14.52 -9.35
N GLY A 50 7.03 -15.27 -8.41
CA GLY A 50 6.98 -14.90 -6.99
C GLY A 50 5.84 -13.96 -6.60
N VAL A 51 4.85 -13.78 -7.47
CA VAL A 51 3.56 -13.17 -7.10
C VAL A 51 2.64 -14.26 -6.56
N SER A 52 1.92 -13.99 -5.48
CA SER A 52 1.01 -14.95 -4.87
C SER A 52 -0.35 -14.31 -4.68
N ARG A 53 -1.37 -14.85 -5.34
CA ARG A 53 -2.75 -14.35 -5.26
C ARG A 53 -3.27 -14.31 -3.83
N ALA A 54 -2.96 -15.32 -3.02
CA ALA A 54 -3.32 -15.36 -1.61
C ALA A 54 -2.70 -14.18 -0.83
N LYS A 55 -1.38 -13.93 -1.00
CA LYS A 55 -0.71 -12.80 -0.33
C LYS A 55 -1.30 -11.46 -0.75
N MET A 56 -1.57 -11.27 -2.03
CA MET A 56 -2.23 -10.04 -2.52
C MET A 56 -3.60 -9.86 -1.86
N GLY A 57 -4.39 -10.94 -1.76
CA GLY A 57 -5.69 -10.92 -1.08
C GLY A 57 -5.57 -10.47 0.38
N TYR A 58 -4.61 -11.03 1.13
CA TYR A 58 -4.35 -10.60 2.50
C TYR A 58 -3.92 -9.14 2.60
N THR A 59 -3.08 -8.67 1.67
CA THR A 59 -2.65 -7.27 1.63
C THR A 59 -3.83 -6.31 1.41
N VAL A 60 -4.67 -6.59 0.42
CA VAL A 60 -5.86 -5.77 0.13
C VAL A 60 -6.85 -5.80 1.29
N PHE A 61 -7.09 -6.98 1.86
CA PHE A 61 -7.95 -7.12 3.04
C PHE A 61 -7.42 -6.30 4.22
N ALA A 62 -6.11 -6.32 4.47
CA ALA A 62 -5.50 -5.53 5.53
C ALA A 62 -5.64 -4.02 5.30
N TRP A 63 -5.52 -3.53 4.06
CA TRP A 63 -5.71 -2.12 3.73
C TRP A 63 -7.15 -1.65 3.92
N ILE A 64 -8.12 -2.45 3.45
CA ILE A 64 -9.54 -2.12 3.64
C ILE A 64 -9.90 -2.21 5.13
N GLY A 65 -9.44 -3.27 5.80
CA GLY A 65 -9.68 -3.48 7.23
C GLY A 65 -9.11 -2.37 8.10
N SER A 66 -7.92 -1.87 7.79
CA SER A 66 -7.32 -0.75 8.55
C SER A 66 -8.07 0.56 8.29
N LEU A 67 -8.51 0.82 7.06
CA LEU A 67 -9.32 2.00 6.75
C LEU A 67 -10.66 1.96 7.49
N VAL A 68 -11.41 0.86 7.37
CA VAL A 68 -12.70 0.68 8.06
C VAL A 68 -12.50 0.73 9.58
N GLY A 69 -11.49 0.03 10.09
CA GLY A 69 -11.18 -0.01 11.51
C GLY A 69 -10.82 1.37 12.08
N SER A 70 -9.99 2.14 11.37
CA SER A 70 -9.61 3.50 11.79
C SER A 70 -10.80 4.46 11.80
N LEU A 71 -11.69 4.39 10.80
CA LEU A 71 -12.94 5.17 10.78
C LEU A 71 -13.87 4.78 11.93
N ALA A 72 -14.10 3.48 12.11
CA ALA A 72 -14.97 2.97 13.17
C ALA A 72 -14.46 3.34 14.56
N LEU A 73 -13.14 3.20 14.80
CA LEU A 73 -12.52 3.59 16.06
C LEU A 73 -12.57 5.10 16.26
N GLY A 74 -12.20 5.89 15.24
CA GLY A 74 -12.22 7.36 15.33
C GLY A 74 -13.62 7.89 15.65
N TYR A 75 -14.63 7.45 14.92
CA TYR A 75 -16.02 7.83 15.15
C TYR A 75 -16.57 7.31 16.48
N GLY A 76 -16.28 6.06 16.82
CA GLY A 76 -16.74 5.43 18.05
C GLY A 76 -16.17 6.12 19.29
N ILE A 77 -14.88 6.43 19.29
CA ILE A 77 -14.23 7.17 20.39
C ILE A 77 -14.79 8.58 20.49
N TYR A 78 -14.91 9.30 19.37
CA TYR A 78 -15.49 10.65 19.37
C TYR A 78 -16.91 10.65 19.96
N SER A 79 -17.75 9.71 19.54
CA SER A 79 -19.13 9.57 20.02
C SER A 79 -19.18 9.24 21.51
N ALA A 80 -18.30 8.36 22.00
CA ALA A 80 -18.22 8.01 23.41
C ALA A 80 -17.77 9.21 24.28
N VAL A 81 -16.80 10.00 23.80
CA VAL A 81 -16.37 11.22 24.49
C VAL A 81 -17.51 12.24 24.55
N GLN A 82 -18.22 12.47 23.44
CA GLN A 82 -19.38 13.36 23.37
C GLN A 82 -20.55 12.89 24.26
N PHE A 83 -20.65 11.59 24.54
CA PHE A 83 -21.69 11.07 25.42
C PHE A 83 -21.38 11.32 26.91
N VAL A 84 -20.09 11.39 27.28
CA VAL A 84 -19.64 11.53 28.67
C VAL A 84 -19.45 12.98 29.10
N LEU A 85 -19.04 13.86 28.18
CA LEU A 85 -18.90 15.31 28.40
C LEU A 85 -20.23 16.02 28.22
#